data_AF-A0A9X0QWV9-F1
#
_entry.id   AF-A0A9X0QWV9-F1
#
_cell.length_a   1.000
_cell.length_b   1.000
_cell.length_c   1.000
_cell.angle_alpha   90.00
_cell.angle_beta   90.00
_cell.angle_gamma   90.00
#
_symmetry.space_group_name_H-M   'P 1'
#
loop_
_entity.id
_entity.type
_entity.pdbx_description
1 polymer ?
#
loop_
_entity_poly.entity_id
_entity_poly.type
_entity_poly.pdbx_seq_one_letter_code
_entity_poly.pdbx_strand_id
1 'polypeptide(L)'
;MNQIFSAAAFSSAAVIPAAAVESLANDLKQWMIGAAGTLQPKRKFDGRPERNFNLRGLKLDRYLQHEKQRFGINLGWTDDASAKTAAKVTRWFFARESSDDGALRYAETIALGNGGDPSFVRHENRTVGVNLGWSKTPVYEWKILGGTAGTPVQAGQNVALFNEKANECLIYFDRTAGGDIGWPTSQRWEDQLKSLAVKTGKEAAKKAVLAALGL
;
A
#
# COMPACT_ATOMS: atom_id res chain seq x y z
N MET A 1 25.68 51.22 29.64
CA MET A 1 25.41 49.79 29.35
C MET A 1 23.93 49.67 29.03
N ASN A 2 23.57 49.52 27.76
CA ASN A 2 22.24 49.08 27.34
C ASN A 2 22.43 48.06 26.22
N GLN A 3 22.02 46.83 26.49
CA GLN A 3 22.01 45.73 25.54
C GLN A 3 20.81 45.88 24.61
N ILE A 4 21.06 45.76 23.30
CA ILE A 4 20.04 45.44 22.32
C ILE A 4 20.44 44.07 21.75
N PHE A 5 19.81 43.02 22.24
CA PHE A 5 19.89 41.71 21.59
C PHE A 5 19.08 41.76 20.30
N SER A 6 19.77 41.54 19.18
CA SER A 6 19.16 41.40 17.87
C SER A 6 18.29 40.13 17.84
N ALA A 7 17.05 40.27 17.39
CA ALA A 7 16.12 39.16 17.23
C ALA A 7 16.65 38.16 16.21
N ALA A 8 16.78 36.90 16.64
CA ALA A 8 17.12 35.79 15.77
C ALA A 8 16.08 35.66 14.64
N ALA A 9 16.58 35.59 13.41
CA ALA A 9 15.77 35.33 12.23
C ALA A 9 15.02 34.00 12.39
N PHE A 10 13.69 34.04 12.26
CA PHE A 10 12.88 32.84 12.15
C PHE A 10 13.34 32.04 10.93
N SER A 11 13.83 30.82 11.17
CA SER A 11 14.08 29.84 10.12
C SER A 11 12.75 29.57 9.40
N SER A 12 12.65 29.97 8.14
CA SER A 12 11.54 29.54 7.30
C SER A 12 11.62 28.02 7.17
N ALA A 13 10.55 27.32 7.54
CA ALA A 13 10.44 25.89 7.26
C ALA A 13 10.64 25.70 5.75
N ALA A 14 11.68 24.96 5.35
CA ALA A 14 11.99 24.77 3.94
C ALA A 14 10.83 24.05 3.27
N VAL A 15 10.12 24.69 2.33
CA VAL A 15 8.99 24.08 1.63
C VAL A 15 9.48 22.91 0.78
N ILE A 16 8.81 21.74 0.87
CA ILE A 16 9.12 20.57 0.02
C ILE A 16 8.70 20.88 -1.41
N PRO A 17 9.57 20.73 -2.41
CA PRO A 17 9.21 20.96 -3.81
C PRO A 17 8.06 20.04 -4.25
N ALA A 18 7.03 20.59 -4.89
CA ALA A 18 5.88 19.82 -5.37
C ALA A 18 6.27 18.64 -6.28
N ALA A 19 7.26 18.84 -7.15
CA ALA A 19 7.78 17.78 -8.01
C ALA A 19 8.40 16.61 -7.23
N ALA A 20 9.05 16.88 -6.08
CA ALA A 20 9.60 15.81 -5.23
C ALA A 20 8.48 15.03 -4.54
N VAL A 21 7.41 15.73 -4.11
CA VAL A 21 6.20 15.09 -3.55
C VAL A 21 5.55 14.19 -4.61
N GLU A 22 5.38 14.68 -5.83
CA GLU A 22 4.79 13.92 -6.93
C GLU A 22 5.62 12.69 -7.31
N SER A 23 6.95 12.83 -7.41
CA SER A 23 7.85 11.71 -7.68
C SER A 23 7.71 10.61 -6.62
N LEU A 24 7.71 10.98 -5.34
CA LEU A 24 7.55 10.02 -4.24
C LEU A 24 6.16 9.39 -4.22
N ALA A 25 5.10 10.16 -4.50
CA ALA A 25 3.76 9.61 -4.63
C ALA A 25 3.72 8.57 -5.76
N ASN A 26 4.33 8.85 -6.91
CA ASN A 26 4.42 7.90 -8.02
C ASN A 26 5.27 6.66 -7.66
N ASP A 27 6.35 6.82 -6.89
CA ASP A 27 7.16 5.69 -6.41
C ASP A 27 6.41 4.75 -5.46
N LEU A 28 5.37 5.23 -4.77
CA LEU A 28 4.51 4.42 -3.91
C LEU A 28 3.40 3.70 -4.68
N LYS A 29 3.09 4.11 -5.92
CA LYS A 29 2.10 3.44 -6.78
C LYS A 29 2.67 2.16 -7.41
N GLN A 30 3.10 1.21 -6.58
CA GLN A 30 3.83 0.01 -7.01
C GLN A 30 2.92 -1.17 -7.38
N TRP A 31 1.60 -0.99 -7.32
CA TRP A 31 0.64 -2.09 -7.49
C TRP A 31 -0.28 -1.84 -8.66
N MET A 32 -0.66 -2.92 -9.34
CA MET A 32 -1.75 -2.92 -10.31
C MET A 32 -2.73 -4.04 -9.93
N ILE A 33 -4.01 -3.70 -9.84
CA ILE A 33 -5.07 -4.63 -9.46
C ILE A 33 -5.84 -5.03 -10.71
N GLY A 34 -5.77 -6.31 -11.09
CA GLY A 34 -6.40 -6.80 -12.32
C GLY A 34 -5.90 -6.09 -13.59
N ALA A 35 -6.54 -6.39 -14.73
CA ALA A 35 -6.16 -5.84 -16.03
C ALA A 35 -7.12 -4.74 -16.54
N ALA A 36 -8.42 -4.84 -16.21
CA ALA A 36 -9.45 -3.92 -16.68
C ALA A 36 -10.74 -4.05 -15.86
N GLY A 37 -11.63 -3.07 -16.01
CA GLY A 37 -12.93 -3.00 -15.33
C GLY A 37 -12.90 -2.18 -14.04
N THR A 38 -14.01 -2.17 -13.32
CA THR A 38 -14.13 -1.45 -12.05
C THR A 38 -14.11 -2.43 -10.88
N LEU A 39 -13.38 -2.10 -9.82
CA LEU A 39 -13.32 -2.95 -8.62
C LEU A 39 -14.66 -2.91 -7.90
N GLN A 40 -15.20 -4.09 -7.60
CA GLN A 40 -16.42 -4.26 -6.81
C GLN A 40 -16.10 -5.04 -5.53
N PRO A 41 -16.80 -4.78 -4.42
CA PRO A 41 -16.58 -5.48 -3.17
C PRO A 41 -17.03 -6.94 -3.26
N LYS A 42 -16.40 -7.78 -2.45
CA LYS A 42 -16.71 -9.20 -2.29
C LYS A 42 -16.48 -9.58 -0.84
N ARG A 43 -17.51 -10.12 -0.18
CA ARG A 43 -17.46 -10.41 1.27
C ARG A 43 -16.65 -11.66 1.65
N LYS A 44 -16.58 -12.65 0.75
CA LYS A 44 -15.89 -13.92 0.96
C LYS A 44 -15.39 -14.48 -0.37
N PHE A 45 -14.36 -15.32 -0.32
CA PHE A 45 -13.71 -15.85 -1.53
C PHE A 45 -14.64 -16.68 -2.43
N ASP A 46 -15.54 -17.49 -1.88
CA ASP A 46 -16.44 -18.36 -2.67
C ASP A 46 -17.65 -17.62 -3.27
N GLY A 47 -17.69 -16.29 -3.17
CA GLY A 47 -18.66 -15.48 -3.92
C GLY A 47 -18.30 -15.36 -5.41
N ARG A 48 -18.94 -14.39 -6.07
CA ARG A 48 -18.71 -13.95 -7.46
C ARG A 48 -17.23 -14.03 -7.90
N PRO A 49 -16.81 -15.03 -8.72
CA PRO A 49 -15.41 -15.21 -9.09
C PRO A 49 -14.87 -14.07 -9.98
N GLU A 50 -15.74 -13.37 -10.72
CA GLU A 50 -15.40 -12.21 -11.53
C GLU A 50 -14.94 -10.99 -10.70
N ARG A 51 -15.16 -11.02 -9.38
CA ARG A 51 -14.67 -10.01 -8.42
C ARG A 51 -13.37 -10.45 -7.72
N ASN A 52 -12.73 -11.50 -8.23
CA ASN A 52 -11.36 -11.82 -7.88
C ASN A 52 -10.41 -11.12 -8.84
N PHE A 53 -9.28 -10.69 -8.31
CA PHE A 53 -8.23 -9.99 -9.05
C PHE A 53 -6.89 -10.68 -8.80
N ASN A 54 -5.95 -10.47 -9.72
CA ASN A 54 -4.54 -10.62 -9.44
C ASN A 54 -4.01 -9.28 -8.89
N LEU A 55 -2.88 -9.34 -8.19
CA LEU A 55 -2.22 -8.17 -7.64
C LEU A 55 -0.78 -8.14 -8.15
N ARG A 56 -0.50 -7.35 -9.18
CA ARG A 56 0.81 -7.25 -9.82
C ARG A 56 1.65 -6.20 -9.13
N GLY A 57 2.86 -6.55 -8.72
CA GLY A 57 3.88 -5.62 -8.25
C GLY A 57 4.74 -5.14 -9.42
N LEU A 58 4.78 -3.82 -9.61
CA LEU A 58 5.39 -3.20 -10.78
C LEU A 58 6.93 -3.14 -10.72
N LYS A 59 7.52 -3.23 -9.51
CA LYS A 59 8.99 -3.20 -9.36
C LYS A 59 9.65 -4.50 -9.82
N LEU A 60 9.03 -5.65 -9.57
CA LEU A 60 9.53 -6.97 -9.98
C LEU A 60 8.89 -7.51 -11.26
N ASP A 61 7.81 -6.87 -11.70
CA ASP A 61 6.93 -7.36 -12.73
C ASP A 61 6.42 -8.81 -12.48
N ARG A 62 5.84 -9.04 -11.30
CA ARG A 62 5.34 -10.34 -10.84
C ARG A 62 4.04 -10.17 -10.06
N TYR A 63 3.30 -11.25 -9.84
CA TYR A 63 2.09 -11.22 -9.03
C TYR A 63 2.39 -11.62 -7.59
N LEU A 64 1.79 -10.88 -6.64
CA LEU A 64 1.76 -11.29 -5.25
C LEU A 64 0.80 -12.48 -5.12
N GLN A 65 1.24 -13.53 -4.42
CA GLN A 65 0.45 -14.73 -4.21
C GLN A 65 0.60 -15.24 -2.78
N HIS A 66 -0.33 -16.11 -2.36
CA HIS A 66 -0.10 -16.93 -1.18
C HIS A 66 1.03 -17.91 -1.47
N GLU A 67 2.07 -17.88 -0.65
CA GLU A 67 3.22 -18.78 -0.73
C GLU A 67 3.62 -19.19 0.68
N LYS A 68 3.91 -20.48 0.90
CA LYS A 68 4.33 -20.95 2.20
C LYS A 68 5.70 -20.36 2.53
N GLN A 69 5.77 -19.52 3.57
CA GLN A 69 7.00 -18.93 4.04
C GLN A 69 7.47 -19.64 5.32
N ARG A 70 8.79 -19.67 5.56
CA ARG A 70 9.34 -20.14 6.83
C ARG A 70 9.15 -19.11 7.95
N PHE A 71 9.20 -17.83 7.61
CA PHE A 71 9.09 -16.70 8.54
C PHE A 71 8.17 -15.63 7.96
N GLY A 72 7.49 -14.87 8.85
CA GLY A 72 6.56 -13.81 8.43
C GLY A 72 5.19 -14.34 7.96
N ILE A 73 4.53 -13.56 7.12
CA ILE A 73 3.25 -13.93 6.49
C ILE A 73 3.50 -14.83 5.27
N ASN A 74 2.57 -15.74 4.98
CA ASN A 74 2.58 -16.60 3.79
C ASN A 74 2.26 -15.83 2.51
N LEU A 75 3.12 -14.91 2.12
CA LEU A 75 3.05 -14.18 0.86
C LEU A 75 4.40 -14.29 0.15
N GLY A 76 4.33 -14.34 -1.17
CA GLY A 76 5.50 -14.35 -2.03
C GLY A 76 5.13 -13.95 -3.46
N TRP A 77 6.06 -14.15 -4.37
CA TRP A 77 5.95 -13.67 -5.75
C TRP A 77 5.86 -14.85 -6.70
N THR A 78 5.08 -14.70 -7.78
CA THR A 78 5.13 -15.64 -8.90
C THR A 78 6.47 -15.56 -9.62
N ASP A 79 6.83 -16.59 -10.38
CA ASP A 79 8.06 -16.60 -11.16
C ASP A 79 8.03 -15.61 -12.35
N ASP A 80 6.84 -15.40 -12.91
CA ASP A 80 6.58 -14.52 -14.06
C ASP A 80 5.25 -13.76 -13.93
N ALA A 81 5.02 -12.80 -14.85
CA ALA A 81 3.76 -12.06 -14.99
C ALA A 81 2.93 -12.46 -16.24
N SER A 82 3.11 -13.68 -16.76
CA SER A 82 2.37 -14.16 -17.94
C SER A 82 0.86 -14.19 -17.70
N ALA A 83 0.06 -14.13 -18.77
CA ALA A 83 -1.40 -14.23 -18.69
C ALA A 83 -1.87 -15.56 -18.05
N LYS A 84 -1.13 -16.66 -18.30
CA LYS A 84 -1.40 -17.96 -17.67
C LYS A 84 -1.22 -17.90 -16.16
N THR A 85 -0.14 -17.26 -15.70
CA THR A 85 0.13 -17.06 -14.28
C THR A 85 -0.92 -16.14 -13.65
N ALA A 86 -1.26 -15.03 -14.33
CA ALA A 86 -2.30 -14.09 -13.90
C ALA A 86 -3.64 -14.80 -13.62
N ALA A 87 -4.07 -15.68 -14.53
CA ALA A 87 -5.31 -16.45 -14.38
C ALA A 87 -5.27 -17.38 -13.15
N LYS A 88 -4.11 -18.01 -12.87
CA LYS A 88 -3.95 -18.91 -11.71
C LYS A 88 -3.99 -18.18 -10.37
N VAL A 89 -3.42 -16.97 -10.31
CA VAL A 89 -3.28 -16.19 -9.06
C VAL A 89 -4.36 -15.12 -8.89
N THR A 90 -5.43 -15.18 -9.70
CA THR A 90 -6.61 -14.33 -9.56
C THR A 90 -7.43 -14.78 -8.34
N ARG A 91 -6.92 -14.42 -7.16
CA ARG A 91 -7.41 -14.86 -5.85
C ARG A 91 -7.64 -13.72 -4.86
N TRP A 92 -7.17 -12.52 -5.19
CA TRP A 92 -7.31 -11.35 -4.34
C TRP A 92 -8.72 -10.78 -4.47
N PHE A 93 -9.27 -10.31 -3.37
CA PHE A 93 -10.58 -9.67 -3.35
C PHE A 93 -10.60 -8.61 -2.26
N PHE A 94 -11.58 -7.72 -2.32
CA PHE A 94 -11.68 -6.59 -1.41
C PHE A 94 -13.06 -6.60 -0.79
N ALA A 95 -13.15 -6.54 0.54
CA ALA A 95 -14.44 -6.43 1.21
C ALA A 95 -14.67 -5.00 1.68
N ARG A 96 -15.91 -4.53 1.53
CA ARG A 96 -16.42 -3.30 2.12
C ARG A 96 -17.17 -3.62 3.41
N GLU A 97 -17.16 -2.69 4.36
CA GLU A 97 -17.90 -2.85 5.62
C GLU A 97 -19.42 -2.71 5.41
N SER A 98 -19.83 -1.73 4.61
CA SER A 98 -21.24 -1.57 4.24
C SER A 98 -21.73 -2.71 3.34
N SER A 99 -23.06 -2.84 3.25
CA SER A 99 -23.71 -3.82 2.39
C SER A 99 -23.80 -3.43 0.91
N ASP A 100 -23.30 -2.25 0.53
CA ASP A 100 -23.35 -1.75 -0.84
C ASP A 100 -22.41 -2.52 -1.76
N ASP A 101 -22.96 -3.04 -2.85
CA ASP A 101 -22.26 -3.79 -3.92
C ASP A 101 -21.72 -2.89 -5.05
N GLY A 102 -21.91 -1.57 -4.93
CA GLY A 102 -21.36 -0.57 -5.86
C GLY A 102 -19.83 -0.59 -5.94
N ALA A 103 -19.29 0.14 -6.92
CA ALA A 103 -17.84 0.23 -7.12
C ALA A 103 -17.09 0.68 -5.85
N LEU A 104 -15.96 0.03 -5.57
CA LEU A 104 -15.00 0.49 -4.55
C LEU A 104 -14.44 1.85 -4.95
N ARG A 105 -14.19 2.69 -3.96
CA ARG A 105 -13.73 4.07 -4.17
C ARG A 105 -12.31 4.26 -3.65
N TYR A 106 -11.54 5.14 -4.30
CA TYR A 106 -10.25 5.56 -3.78
C TYR A 106 -10.40 6.17 -2.38
N ALA A 107 -9.42 5.89 -1.51
CA ALA A 107 -9.37 6.30 -0.10
C ALA A 107 -10.49 5.75 0.81
N GLU A 108 -11.37 4.87 0.31
CA GLU A 108 -12.32 4.12 1.14
C GLU A 108 -11.59 3.06 1.97
N THR A 109 -11.96 2.91 3.25
CA THR A 109 -11.46 1.84 4.10
C THR A 109 -12.10 0.50 3.70
N ILE A 110 -11.26 -0.47 3.36
CA ILE A 110 -11.63 -1.80 2.90
C ILE A 110 -10.82 -2.87 3.63
N ALA A 111 -11.25 -4.13 3.54
CA ALA A 111 -10.45 -5.28 3.91
C ALA A 111 -9.83 -5.92 2.67
N LEU A 112 -8.55 -6.30 2.75
CA LEU A 112 -7.82 -6.99 1.69
C LEU A 112 -7.85 -8.50 1.93
N GLY A 113 -8.43 -9.26 1.01
CA GLY A 113 -8.56 -10.71 1.09
C GLY A 113 -7.77 -11.44 0.00
N ASN A 114 -7.27 -12.63 0.31
CA ASN A 114 -6.78 -13.62 -0.64
C ASN A 114 -7.50 -14.95 -0.40
N GLY A 115 -7.83 -15.70 -1.46
CA GLY A 115 -8.52 -16.97 -1.32
C GLY A 115 -7.79 -17.99 -0.44
N GLY A 116 -8.47 -18.51 0.57
CA GLY A 116 -7.94 -19.45 1.58
C GLY A 116 -8.67 -19.25 2.92
N ASP A 117 -8.32 -20.03 3.94
CA ASP A 117 -8.74 -19.79 5.32
C ASP A 117 -7.49 -19.85 6.23
N PRO A 118 -7.11 -18.75 6.91
CA PRO A 118 -7.78 -17.44 6.94
C PRO A 118 -7.56 -16.61 5.65
N SER A 119 -8.52 -15.76 5.28
CA SER A 119 -8.50 -15.04 4.00
C SER A 119 -7.97 -13.60 4.05
N PHE A 120 -8.10 -12.91 5.18
CA PHE A 120 -7.90 -11.45 5.22
C PHE A 120 -6.52 -11.06 5.74
N VAL A 121 -5.85 -10.17 5.02
CA VAL A 121 -4.57 -9.60 5.43
C VAL A 121 -4.84 -8.47 6.42
N ARG A 122 -4.16 -8.50 7.56
CA ARG A 122 -4.17 -7.43 8.56
C ARG A 122 -2.76 -7.09 9.02
N HIS A 123 -2.61 -5.93 9.63
CA HIS A 123 -1.44 -5.54 10.37
C HIS A 123 -1.30 -6.43 11.61
N GLU A 124 -0.07 -6.83 11.88
CA GLU A 124 0.28 -7.63 13.03
C GLU A 124 1.68 -7.28 13.52
N ASN A 125 1.82 -7.04 14.83
CA ASN A 125 3.12 -6.85 15.43
C ASN A 125 3.89 -8.18 15.37
N ARG A 126 5.05 -8.15 14.72
CA ARG A 126 5.93 -9.31 14.50
C ARG A 126 7.38 -8.87 14.61
N THR A 127 8.23 -9.76 15.09
CA THR A 127 9.68 -9.54 15.23
C THR A 127 10.46 -9.96 13.98
N VAL A 128 9.88 -10.81 13.12
CA VAL A 128 10.50 -11.29 11.88
C VAL A 128 9.49 -11.23 10.73
N GLY A 129 9.95 -10.74 9.58
CA GLY A 129 9.13 -10.55 8.38
C GLY A 129 8.39 -9.22 8.39
N VAL A 130 7.42 -9.08 7.49
CA VAL A 130 6.59 -7.86 7.41
C VAL A 130 5.54 -7.92 8.52
N ASN A 131 5.14 -6.77 9.06
CA ASN A 131 4.12 -6.66 10.11
C ASN A 131 2.70 -6.93 9.58
N LEU A 132 2.51 -8.14 9.04
CA LEU A 132 1.25 -8.63 8.50
C LEU A 132 0.94 -10.01 9.06
N GLY A 133 -0.35 -10.28 9.23
CA GLY A 133 -0.88 -11.58 9.60
C GLY A 133 -2.18 -11.87 8.85
N TRP A 134 -2.67 -13.10 9.00
CA TRP A 134 -3.94 -13.54 8.44
C TRP A 134 -5.06 -13.44 9.48
N SER A 135 -6.26 -13.10 9.02
CA SER A 135 -7.50 -13.02 9.81
C SER A 135 -8.61 -13.82 9.14
N LYS A 136 -9.43 -14.49 9.95
CA LYS A 136 -10.61 -15.25 9.47
C LYS A 136 -11.76 -14.34 9.08
N THR A 137 -11.88 -13.20 9.77
CA THR A 137 -12.89 -12.18 9.51
C THR A 137 -12.26 -10.98 8.79
N PRO A 138 -13.05 -10.23 7.99
CA PRO A 138 -12.58 -8.98 7.39
C PRO A 138 -11.96 -8.05 8.43
N VAL A 139 -10.85 -7.40 8.07
CA VAL A 139 -10.23 -6.33 8.86
C VAL A 139 -10.12 -5.10 7.98
N TYR A 140 -10.91 -4.09 8.31
CA TYR A 140 -11.08 -2.86 7.55
C TYR A 140 -10.01 -1.84 7.96
N GLU A 141 -8.86 -1.91 7.29
CA GLU A 141 -7.70 -1.07 7.59
C GLU A 141 -6.84 -0.80 6.34
N TRP A 142 -7.34 -1.16 5.16
CA TRP A 142 -6.65 -0.92 3.90
C TRP A 142 -7.34 0.18 3.12
N LYS A 143 -6.57 0.95 2.36
CA LYS A 143 -7.06 1.93 1.38
C LYS A 143 -6.32 1.73 0.07
N ILE A 144 -7.05 1.88 -1.03
CA ILE A 144 -6.46 2.00 -2.36
C ILE A 144 -6.31 3.48 -2.65
N LEU A 145 -5.09 3.93 -2.94
CA LEU A 145 -4.75 5.32 -3.23
C LEU A 145 -4.18 5.48 -4.64
N GLY A 146 -3.99 6.72 -5.08
CA GLY A 146 -3.37 7.06 -6.36
C GLY A 146 -4.32 7.63 -7.42
N GLY A 147 -5.61 7.75 -7.08
CA GLY A 147 -6.63 8.52 -7.80
C GLY A 147 -7.38 9.48 -6.86
N THR A 148 -8.40 10.17 -7.37
CA THR A 148 -9.19 11.12 -6.58
C THR A 148 -10.06 10.42 -5.55
N ALA A 149 -9.96 10.80 -4.28
CA ALA A 149 -10.77 10.24 -3.19
C ALA A 149 -12.26 10.23 -3.52
N GLY A 150 -12.94 9.12 -3.19
CA GLY A 150 -14.37 8.95 -3.43
C GLY A 150 -14.76 8.60 -4.87
N THR A 151 -13.82 8.61 -5.82
CA THR A 151 -14.08 8.15 -7.20
C THR A 151 -13.88 6.63 -7.35
N PRO A 152 -14.58 5.95 -8.28
CA PRO A 152 -14.43 4.51 -8.49
C PRO A 152 -13.00 4.09 -8.83
N VAL A 153 -12.51 3.01 -8.22
CA VAL A 153 -11.22 2.41 -8.54
C VAL A 153 -11.33 1.57 -9.81
N GLN A 154 -10.55 1.92 -10.82
CA GLN A 154 -10.43 1.15 -12.06
C GLN A 154 -9.27 0.17 -11.97
N ALA A 155 -9.51 -1.07 -12.36
CA ALA A 155 -8.48 -2.08 -12.53
C ALA A 155 -7.52 -1.70 -13.66
N GLY A 156 -6.30 -2.23 -13.61
CA GLY A 156 -5.24 -1.91 -14.58
C GLY A 156 -4.56 -0.55 -14.37
N GLN A 157 -4.99 0.24 -13.37
CA GLN A 157 -4.29 1.46 -12.96
C GLN A 157 -3.20 1.16 -11.93
N ASN A 158 -2.15 1.99 -11.92
CA ASN A 158 -1.12 1.94 -10.89
C ASN A 158 -1.65 2.61 -9.62
N VAL A 159 -1.61 1.88 -8.51
CA VAL A 159 -2.17 2.30 -7.23
C VAL A 159 -1.18 2.06 -6.10
N ALA A 160 -1.38 2.77 -4.99
CA ALA A 160 -0.72 2.47 -3.73
C ALA A 160 -1.69 1.73 -2.80
N LEU A 161 -1.19 0.72 -2.08
CA LEU A 161 -1.95 0.00 -1.06
C LEU A 161 -1.56 0.51 0.32
N PHE A 162 -2.39 1.35 0.91
CA PHE A 162 -2.12 1.96 2.22
C PHE A 162 -2.77 1.15 3.33
N ASN A 163 -2.02 0.87 4.40
CA ASN A 163 -2.55 0.28 5.63
C ASN A 163 -2.65 1.33 6.72
N GLU A 164 -3.84 1.53 7.28
CA GLU A 164 -4.13 2.57 8.27
C GLU A 164 -3.47 2.30 9.63
N LYS A 165 -3.26 1.02 10.00
CA LYS A 165 -2.58 0.67 11.25
C LYS A 165 -1.08 0.86 11.17
N ALA A 166 -0.47 0.48 10.04
CA ALA A 166 0.92 0.80 9.75
C ALA A 166 1.11 2.30 9.46
N ASN A 167 0.05 2.98 9.03
CA ASN A 167 0.08 4.35 8.52
C ASN A 167 1.07 4.50 7.34
N GLU A 168 1.14 3.49 6.47
CA GLU A 168 2.14 3.37 5.42
C GLU A 168 1.63 2.60 4.20
N CYS A 169 2.23 2.85 3.03
CA CYS A 169 1.96 2.07 1.83
C CYS A 169 2.77 0.77 1.84
N LEU A 170 2.14 -0.35 1.50
CA LEU A 170 2.86 -1.58 1.20
C LEU A 170 3.70 -1.37 -0.06
N ILE A 171 4.97 -1.78 -0.03
CA ILE A 171 5.90 -1.66 -1.15
C ILE A 171 6.62 -2.98 -1.40
N TYR A 172 7.21 -3.14 -2.58
CA TYR A 172 8.28 -4.12 -2.76
C TYR A 172 9.46 -3.76 -1.84
N PHE A 173 9.99 -4.76 -1.14
CA PHE A 173 11.13 -4.58 -0.26
C PHE A 173 11.96 -5.87 -0.21
N ASP A 174 13.13 -5.83 -0.83
CA ASP A 174 14.12 -6.90 -0.76
C ASP A 174 14.55 -7.10 0.71
N ARG A 175 14.18 -8.25 1.29
CA ARG A 175 14.49 -8.62 2.67
C ARG A 175 15.12 -9.99 2.75
N THR A 176 15.94 -10.19 3.79
CA THR A 176 16.62 -11.46 4.05
C THR A 176 15.70 -12.55 4.61
N ALA A 177 14.50 -12.22 5.10
CA ALA A 177 13.55 -13.19 5.66
C ALA A 177 12.07 -12.78 5.47
N GLY A 178 11.27 -13.71 4.96
CA GLY A 178 9.85 -13.52 4.60
C GLY A 178 9.68 -13.08 3.14
N GLY A 179 8.44 -12.87 2.69
CA GLY A 179 8.19 -12.38 1.33
C GLY A 179 8.73 -10.97 1.11
N ASP A 180 9.19 -10.66 -0.12
CA ASP A 180 9.83 -9.39 -0.50
C ASP A 180 8.83 -8.22 -0.63
N ILE A 181 8.13 -7.94 0.46
CA ILE A 181 7.19 -6.85 0.63
C ILE A 181 7.46 -6.18 1.98
N GLY A 182 7.20 -4.89 2.10
CA GLY A 182 7.50 -4.16 3.31
C GLY A 182 6.83 -2.80 3.40
N TRP A 183 7.29 -2.03 4.38
CA TRP A 183 6.88 -0.66 4.60
C TRP A 183 8.03 0.29 4.27
N PRO A 184 7.76 1.52 3.83
CA PRO A 184 8.72 2.62 3.79
C PRO A 184 9.61 2.75 5.05
N THR A 185 9.14 2.44 6.25
CA THR A 185 9.97 2.48 7.46
C THR A 185 10.80 1.21 7.68
N SER A 186 10.62 0.17 6.87
CA SER A 186 11.53 -0.98 6.87
C SER A 186 12.93 -0.50 6.47
N GLN A 187 13.96 -0.94 7.22
CA GLN A 187 15.31 -0.34 7.38
C GLN A 187 16.11 0.14 6.14
N ARG A 188 15.63 -0.01 4.90
CA ARG A 188 16.29 0.51 3.67
C ARG A 188 15.62 1.74 3.05
N TRP A 189 14.35 2.02 3.32
CA TRP A 189 13.66 3.19 2.74
C TRP A 189 13.80 4.46 3.61
N GLU A 190 14.14 4.31 4.89
CA GLU A 190 14.50 5.47 5.73
C GLU A 190 15.63 6.31 5.14
N ASP A 191 16.54 5.71 4.36
CA ASP A 191 17.64 6.43 3.71
C ASP A 191 17.16 7.31 2.54
N GLN A 192 16.08 6.91 1.85
CA GLN A 192 15.44 7.72 0.82
C GLN A 192 14.67 8.89 1.43
N LEU A 193 13.95 8.67 2.54
CA LEU A 193 13.30 9.75 3.29
C LEU A 193 14.29 10.65 4.01
N LYS A 194 15.46 10.17 4.48
CA LYS A 194 16.51 11.03 5.07
C LYS A 194 16.99 12.08 4.07
N SER A 195 17.10 11.75 2.77
CA SER A 195 17.47 12.73 1.75
C SER A 195 16.46 13.89 1.61
N LEU A 196 15.17 13.63 1.88
CA LEU A 196 14.09 14.63 1.85
C LEU A 196 13.84 15.30 3.22
N ALA A 197 13.98 14.55 4.32
CA ALA A 197 13.59 14.94 5.67
C ALA A 197 14.64 15.79 6.39
N VAL A 198 15.88 15.83 5.91
CA VAL A 198 16.97 16.64 6.50
C VAL A 198 16.71 18.15 6.43
N LYS A 199 15.64 18.62 5.75
CA LYS A 199 15.29 20.05 5.71
C LYS A 199 13.87 20.44 6.13
N THR A 200 12.89 19.52 6.17
CA THR A 200 11.46 19.88 6.33
C THR A 200 10.67 19.06 7.36
N GLY A 201 11.29 18.10 8.03
CA GLY A 201 10.62 17.24 9.01
C GLY A 201 9.83 16.10 8.35
N LYS A 202 10.11 14.87 8.80
CA LYS A 202 9.58 13.60 8.25
C LYS A 202 8.05 13.56 8.13
N GLU A 203 7.34 14.14 9.09
CA GLU A 203 5.87 14.14 9.12
C GLU A 203 5.22 15.07 8.08
N ALA A 204 5.81 16.25 7.84
CA ALA A 204 5.30 17.17 6.82
C ALA A 204 5.45 16.58 5.42
N ALA A 205 6.60 15.92 5.17
CA ALA A 205 6.85 15.17 3.93
C ALA A 205 5.85 14.03 3.74
N LYS A 206 5.67 13.21 4.78
CA LYS A 206 4.70 12.11 4.75
C LYS A 206 3.29 12.63 4.43
N LYS A 207 2.84 13.68 5.12
CA LYS A 207 1.52 14.27 4.90
C LYS A 207 1.36 14.80 3.47
N ALA A 208 2.36 15.48 2.93
CA ALA A 208 2.32 15.99 1.56
C ALA A 208 2.23 14.86 0.52
N VAL A 209 2.99 13.78 0.70
CA VAL A 209 2.96 12.62 -0.20
C VAL A 209 1.62 11.88 -0.13
N LEU A 210 1.08 11.68 1.07
CA LEU A 210 -0.24 11.06 1.24
C LEU A 210 -1.35 11.92 0.62
N ALA A 211 -1.28 13.24 0.76
CA ALA A 211 -2.20 14.17 0.09
C ALA A 211 -2.12 14.07 -1.44
N ALA A 212 -0.90 13.97 -2.00
CA ALA A 212 -0.69 13.75 -3.44
C ALA A 212 -1.20 12.38 -3.93
N LEU A 213 -1.34 11.41 -3.03
CA LEU A 213 -1.96 10.11 -3.29
C LEU A 213 -3.50 10.12 -3.12
N GLY A 214 -4.08 11.24 -2.66
CA GLY A 214 -5.53 11.40 -2.46
C GLY A 214 -6.02 11.01 -1.07
N LEU A 215 -5.15 11.03 -0.05
CA LEU A 215 -5.51 10.83 1.36
C LEU A 215 -5.42 12.13 2.16
#